data_AF-A0A9P1MVW7-F1
#
_entry.id   AF-A0A9P1MVW7-F1
#
_cell.length_a   1.000
_cell.length_b   1.000
_cell.length_c   1.000
_cell.angle_alpha   90.00
_cell.angle_beta   90.00
_cell.angle_gamma   90.00
#
_symmetry.space_group_name_H-M   'P 1'
#
loop_
_entity.id
_entity.type
_entity.pdbx_description
1 polymer ?
#
loop_
_entity_poly.entity_id
_entity_poly.type
_entity_poly.pdbx_seq_one_letter_code
_entity_poly.pdbx_strand_id
1 'polypeptide(L)'
;MKILFLLSAVLISSALAVPSHHTTKIGEKTTIEIADEKVKSFSRSSGFGTLQTYDVEGPNKNKWIDDKGKTVGDPKNYEFKPPGSLIIKKVSSIDEGHYDYIPLVPPKPLDLPPGIHVDPGVTGVTVNVFPARK
;
A
#
# COMPACT_ATOMS: atom_id res chain seq x y z
N MET A 1 -49.98 21.80 24.22
CA MET A 1 -48.66 21.19 24.49
C MET A 1 -48.28 20.30 23.31
N LYS A 2 -47.28 20.68 22.52
CA LYS A 2 -46.70 19.83 21.47
C LYS A 2 -45.27 19.50 21.91
N ILE A 3 -45.05 18.27 22.37
CA ILE A 3 -43.72 17.75 22.69
C ILE A 3 -43.14 17.25 21.37
N LEU A 4 -42.21 18.01 20.80
CA LEU A 4 -41.46 17.60 19.62
C LEU A 4 -40.24 16.80 20.10
N PHE A 5 -40.34 15.48 20.08
CA PHE A 5 -39.18 14.60 20.24
C PHE A 5 -38.33 14.68 18.97
N LEU A 6 -37.24 15.46 18.99
CA LEU A 6 -36.19 15.35 17.98
C LEU A 6 -35.35 14.11 18.31
N LEU A 7 -35.56 13.04 17.54
CA LEU A 7 -34.76 11.83 17.56
C LEU A 7 -33.45 12.09 16.79
N SER A 8 -32.41 12.55 17.48
CA SER A 8 -31.09 12.75 16.88
C SER A 8 -30.36 11.41 16.77
N ALA A 9 -30.59 10.66 15.69
CA ALA A 9 -29.80 9.48 15.36
C ALA A 9 -28.41 9.94 14.86
N VAL A 10 -27.45 10.02 15.76
CA VAL A 10 -26.04 10.19 15.40
C VAL A 10 -25.56 8.87 14.78
N LEU A 11 -25.61 8.77 13.45
CA LEU A 11 -24.97 7.69 12.72
C LEU A 11 -23.46 7.89 12.80
N ILE A 12 -22.83 7.30 13.81
CA ILE A 12 -21.37 7.17 13.88
C ILE A 12 -20.97 6.17 12.79
N SER A 13 -20.61 6.70 11.63
CA SER A 13 -20.07 5.90 10.53
C SER A 13 -18.58 5.67 10.82
N SER A 14 -18.25 4.58 11.52
CA SER A 14 -16.87 4.11 11.59
C SER A 14 -16.49 3.56 10.21
N ALA A 15 -15.64 4.30 9.48
CA ALA A 15 -15.03 3.79 8.26
C ALA A 15 -14.09 2.64 8.65
N LEU A 16 -14.57 1.40 8.52
CA LEU A 16 -13.70 0.24 8.58
C LEU A 16 -12.78 0.30 7.36
N ALA A 17 -11.48 0.48 7.59
CA ALA A 17 -10.47 0.33 6.54
C ALA A 17 -10.49 -1.13 6.08
N VAL A 18 -11.10 -1.41 4.94
CA VAL A 18 -11.02 -2.72 4.29
C VAL A 18 -9.66 -2.79 3.61
N PRO A 19 -8.82 -3.81 3.88
CA PRO A 19 -7.56 -3.96 3.18
C PRO A 19 -7.82 -4.05 1.67
N SER A 20 -7.08 -3.25 0.90
CA SER A 20 -7.25 -3.23 -0.55
C SER A 20 -6.59 -4.46 -1.17
N HIS A 21 -7.17 -4.98 -2.25
CA HIS A 21 -6.69 -6.18 -2.95
C HIS A 21 -6.47 -5.91 -4.43
N HIS A 22 -5.35 -6.37 -4.96
CA HIS A 22 -5.02 -6.34 -6.39
C HIS A 22 -4.79 -7.77 -6.88
N THR A 23 -5.49 -8.17 -7.94
CA THR A 23 -5.37 -9.53 -8.51
C THR A 23 -4.80 -9.46 -9.92
N THR A 24 -3.80 -10.28 -10.20
CA THR A 24 -3.13 -10.36 -11.51
C THR A 24 -2.69 -11.79 -11.83
N LYS A 25 -2.29 -12.06 -13.08
CA LYS A 25 -1.67 -13.35 -13.44
C LYS A 25 -0.18 -13.23 -13.70
N ILE A 26 0.53 -14.36 -13.56
CA ILE A 26 1.92 -14.50 -13.98
C ILE A 26 2.05 -14.11 -15.46
N GLY A 27 3.05 -13.28 -15.76
CA GLY A 27 3.38 -12.81 -17.10
C GLY A 27 2.60 -11.57 -17.55
N GLU A 28 1.51 -11.19 -16.87
CA GLU A 28 0.77 -9.98 -17.20
C GLU A 28 1.56 -8.72 -16.79
N LYS A 29 1.38 -7.64 -17.54
CA LYS A 29 1.76 -6.30 -17.10
C LYS A 29 0.65 -5.75 -16.23
N THR A 30 0.97 -5.23 -15.05
CA THR A 30 -0.02 -4.66 -14.15
C THR A 30 0.45 -3.35 -13.51
N THR A 31 -0.51 -2.52 -13.10
CA THR A 31 -0.29 -1.35 -12.24
C THR A 31 -0.96 -1.61 -10.91
N ILE A 32 -0.22 -1.44 -9.82
CA ILE A 32 -0.73 -1.55 -8.45
C ILE A 32 -0.82 -0.13 -7.90
N GLU A 33 -2.02 0.28 -7.48
CA GLU A 33 -2.26 1.58 -6.85
C GLU A 33 -2.09 1.44 -5.34
N ILE A 34 -0.91 1.78 -4.81
CA ILE A 34 -0.55 1.53 -3.40
C ILE A 34 -0.92 2.71 -2.50
N ALA A 35 -0.75 3.93 -3.01
CA ALA A 35 -1.08 5.17 -2.31
C ALA A 35 -1.71 6.19 -3.26
N ASP A 36 -2.55 7.06 -2.73
CA ASP A 36 -3.14 8.21 -3.41
C ASP A 36 -2.28 9.50 -3.27
N GLU A 37 -1.25 9.45 -2.43
CA GLU A 37 -0.33 10.55 -2.15
C GLU A 37 1.10 10.30 -2.65
N LYS A 38 1.96 11.33 -2.56
CA LYS A 38 3.38 11.21 -2.94
C LYS A 38 4.11 10.32 -1.95
N VAL A 39 4.83 9.33 -2.47
CA VAL A 39 5.57 8.37 -1.65
C VAL A 39 7.08 8.60 -1.71
N LYS A 40 7.76 8.30 -0.60
CA LYS A 40 9.23 8.22 -0.52
C LYS A 40 9.72 6.86 -1.00
N SER A 41 9.05 5.81 -0.55
CA SER A 41 9.37 4.42 -0.85
C SER A 41 8.14 3.54 -0.72
N PHE A 42 8.20 2.38 -1.37
CA PHE A 42 7.30 1.26 -1.11
C PHE A 42 8.01 0.21 -0.29
N SER A 43 7.26 -0.58 0.46
CA SER A 43 7.73 -1.81 1.06
C SER A 43 6.84 -2.96 0.61
N ARG A 44 7.40 -4.18 0.57
CA ARG A 44 6.59 -5.38 0.40
C ARG A 44 7.08 -6.52 1.27
N SER A 45 6.14 -7.31 1.77
CA SER A 45 6.41 -8.64 2.34
C SER A 45 5.99 -9.69 1.31
N SER A 46 6.98 -10.30 0.65
CA SER A 46 6.71 -11.51 -0.13
C SER A 46 6.42 -12.66 0.84
N GLY A 47 5.65 -13.67 0.43
CA GLY A 47 5.18 -14.79 1.26
C GLY A 47 6.24 -15.60 2.04
N PHE A 48 7.52 -15.24 1.94
CA PHE A 48 8.64 -15.78 2.72
C PHE A 48 9.18 -14.83 3.82
N GLY A 49 8.48 -13.74 4.13
CA GLY A 49 8.72 -12.94 5.34
C GLY A 49 9.88 -11.95 5.29
N THR A 50 10.63 -11.88 4.19
CA THR A 50 11.67 -10.85 4.03
C THR A 50 11.05 -9.55 3.53
N LEU A 51 11.19 -8.48 4.33
CA LEU A 51 10.81 -7.13 3.92
C LEU A 51 11.74 -6.65 2.81
N GLN A 52 11.16 -6.14 1.74
CA GLN A 52 11.89 -5.51 0.64
C GLN A 52 11.44 -4.06 0.50
N THR A 53 12.36 -3.16 0.18
CA THR A 53 12.09 -1.73 0.01
C THR A 53 12.38 -1.30 -1.42
N TYR A 54 11.49 -0.50 -2.00
CA TYR A 54 11.65 0.15 -3.29
C TYR A 54 11.71 1.66 -3.11
N ASP A 55 12.89 2.23 -3.30
CA ASP A 55 13.07 3.68 -3.18
C ASP A 55 12.69 4.39 -4.49
N VAL A 56 11.90 5.45 -4.39
CA VAL A 56 11.54 6.29 -5.55
C VAL A 56 12.66 7.27 -5.92
N GLU A 57 13.55 7.58 -4.98
CA GLU A 57 14.68 8.49 -5.13
C GLU A 57 15.95 7.95 -4.46
N GLY A 58 17.11 8.57 -4.74
CA GLY A 58 18.38 8.21 -4.13
C GLY A 58 19.17 7.09 -4.84
N PRO A 59 20.22 6.54 -4.20
CA PRO A 59 21.17 5.61 -4.82
C PRO A 59 20.55 4.25 -5.20
N ASN A 60 19.49 3.85 -4.51
CA ASN A 60 18.74 2.63 -4.77
C ASN A 60 17.46 2.88 -5.59
N LYS A 61 17.33 4.05 -6.19
CA LYS A 61 16.16 4.43 -6.99
C LYS A 61 15.77 3.33 -7.97
N ASN A 62 14.48 3.02 -7.98
CA ASN A 62 13.83 2.05 -8.84
C ASN A 62 14.33 0.60 -8.68
N LYS A 63 14.83 0.23 -7.50
CA LYS A 63 15.28 -1.13 -7.18
C LYS A 63 14.59 -1.63 -5.92
N TRP A 64 14.19 -2.90 -5.93
CA TRP A 64 13.85 -3.61 -4.69
C TRP A 64 15.12 -4.03 -3.99
N ILE A 65 15.26 -3.68 -2.72
CA ILE A 65 16.40 -3.99 -1.86
C ILE A 65 15.91 -4.85 -0.70
N ASP A 66 16.55 -5.97 -0.44
CA ASP A 66 16.27 -6.81 0.73
C ASP A 66 16.92 -6.26 2.02
N ASP A 67 16.65 -6.92 3.14
CA ASP A 67 17.20 -6.63 4.46
C ASP A 67 18.74 -6.70 4.53
N LYS A 68 19.39 -7.34 3.55
CA LYS A 68 20.84 -7.46 3.43
C LYS A 68 21.44 -6.43 2.46
N GLY A 69 20.64 -5.52 1.93
CA GLY A 69 21.09 -4.50 0.98
C GLY A 69 21.29 -5.01 -0.44
N LYS A 70 20.80 -6.21 -0.77
CA LYS A 70 20.93 -6.81 -2.10
C LYS A 70 19.71 -6.47 -2.95
N THR A 71 19.95 -6.23 -4.24
CA THR A 71 18.86 -6.04 -5.22
C THR A 71 18.10 -7.34 -5.47
N VAL A 72 16.77 -7.27 -5.41
CA VAL A 72 15.84 -8.36 -5.66
C VAL A 72 15.10 -8.16 -6.98
N GLY A 73 15.09 -9.19 -7.82
CA GLY A 73 14.47 -9.13 -9.15
C GLY A 73 15.24 -8.24 -10.14
N ASP A 74 14.64 -8.01 -11.31
CA ASP A 74 15.19 -7.11 -12.32
C ASP A 74 14.62 -5.69 -12.12
N PRO A 75 15.45 -4.68 -11.81
CA PRO A 75 15.01 -3.29 -11.70
C PRO A 75 14.26 -2.78 -12.94
N LYS A 76 14.58 -3.29 -14.13
CA LYS A 76 13.90 -2.88 -15.38
C LYS A 76 12.45 -3.36 -15.44
N ASN A 77 12.08 -4.38 -14.66
CA ASN A 77 10.72 -4.91 -14.60
C ASN A 77 9.76 -4.00 -13.83
N TYR A 78 10.28 -3.06 -13.04
CA TYR A 78 9.49 -2.21 -12.16
C TYR A 78 9.61 -0.75 -12.57
N GLU A 79 8.53 0.00 -12.41
CA GLU A 79 8.50 1.42 -12.72
C GLU A 79 7.56 2.14 -11.76
N PHE A 80 8.06 3.18 -11.09
CA PHE A 80 7.22 4.06 -10.31
C PHE A 80 6.37 4.95 -11.21
N LYS A 81 5.07 4.99 -10.94
CA LYS A 81 4.13 5.92 -11.54
C LYS A 81 3.57 6.83 -10.43
N PRO A 82 3.87 8.14 -10.46
CA PRO A 82 3.33 9.08 -9.50
C PRO A 82 1.79 9.08 -9.48
N PRO A 83 1.15 9.35 -8.33
CA PRO A 83 1.77 9.75 -7.07
C PRO A 83 2.26 8.58 -6.20
N GLY A 84 1.67 7.39 -6.34
CA GLY A 84 1.89 6.26 -5.43
C GLY A 84 1.62 4.88 -6.05
N SER A 85 1.77 4.74 -7.37
CA SER A 85 1.55 3.47 -8.07
C SER A 85 2.86 2.80 -8.48
N LEU A 86 2.84 1.47 -8.53
CA LEU A 86 3.94 0.65 -9.04
C LEU A 86 3.48 -0.14 -10.26
N ILE A 87 4.21 0.00 -11.37
CA ILE A 87 4.01 -0.81 -12.56
C ILE A 87 4.96 -2.00 -12.49
N ILE A 88 4.41 -3.20 -12.66
CA ILE A 88 5.15 -4.44 -12.88
C ILE A 88 4.96 -4.83 -14.34
N LYS A 89 6.04 -4.80 -15.12
CA LYS A 89 5.98 -5.02 -16.58
C LYS A 89 5.69 -6.47 -16.93
N LYS A 90 6.19 -7.41 -16.13
CA LYS A 90 5.94 -8.84 -16.25
C LYS A 90 5.88 -9.46 -14.86
N VAL A 91 4.67 -9.77 -14.40
CA VAL A 91 4.42 -10.34 -13.07
C VAL A 91 5.01 -11.74 -12.94
N SER A 92 5.49 -12.06 -11.75
CA SER A 92 6.00 -13.37 -11.35
C SER A 92 5.54 -13.72 -9.92
N SER A 93 5.80 -14.95 -9.46
CA SER A 93 5.37 -15.37 -8.12
C SER A 93 6.03 -14.59 -6.98
N ILE A 94 7.21 -14.00 -7.20
CA ILE A 94 7.88 -13.18 -6.18
C ILE A 94 7.17 -11.85 -5.93
N ASP A 95 6.26 -11.46 -6.83
CA ASP A 95 5.50 -10.20 -6.74
C ASP A 95 4.24 -10.33 -5.89
N GLU A 96 3.89 -11.55 -5.47
CA GLU A 96 2.82 -11.81 -4.52
C GLU A 96 3.22 -11.37 -3.12
N GLY A 97 2.31 -10.70 -2.41
CA GLY A 97 2.56 -10.21 -1.06
C GLY A 97 1.73 -8.99 -0.68
N HIS A 98 2.00 -8.46 0.51
CA HIS A 98 1.44 -7.20 0.96
C HIS A 98 2.39 -6.06 0.61
N TYR A 99 1.87 -5.01 -0.02
CA TYR A 99 2.59 -3.81 -0.41
C TYR A 99 2.11 -2.65 0.44
N ASP A 100 3.04 -1.92 1.03
CA ASP A 100 2.77 -0.74 1.83
C ASP A 100 3.70 0.40 1.39
N TYR A 101 3.56 1.58 1.98
CA TYR A 101 4.32 2.75 1.57
C TYR A 101 4.71 3.66 2.73
N ILE A 102 5.74 4.47 2.49
CA ILE A 102 6.11 5.58 3.36
C ILE A 102 5.80 6.88 2.59
N PRO A 103 4.93 7.77 3.11
CA PRO A 103 4.63 9.02 2.44
C PRO A 103 5.86 9.93 2.40
N LEU A 104 5.97 10.73 1.34
CA LEU A 104 7.06 11.71 1.18
C LEU A 104 6.97 12.81 2.25
N VAL A 105 5.75 13.21 2.58
CA VAL A 105 5.45 14.18 3.64
C VAL A 105 4.66 13.43 4.71
N PRO A 106 5.17 13.30 5.96
CA PRO A 106 4.42 12.66 7.02
C PRO A 106 3.08 13.37 7.27
N PRO A 107 2.00 12.63 7.57
CA PRO A 107 0.72 13.24 7.89
C PRO A 107 0.87 14.16 9.11
N LYS A 108 0.16 15.29 9.10
CA LYS A 108 0.13 16.19 10.25
C LYS A 108 -0.49 15.44 11.43
N PRO A 109 0.11 15.47 12.63
CA PRO A 109 -0.50 14.91 13.83
C PRO A 109 -1.91 15.50 14.02
N LEU A 110 -2.88 14.65 14.35
CA LEU A 110 -4.21 15.14 14.72
C LEU A 110 -4.15 15.78 16.12
N ASP A 111 -4.72 16.97 16.25
CA ASP A 111 -4.98 17.58 17.56
C ASP A 111 -6.17 16.86 18.19
N LEU A 112 -5.88 15.80 18.94
CA LEU A 112 -6.90 14.99 19.61
C LEU A 112 -7.25 15.58 20.98
N PRO A 113 -8.55 15.62 21.36
CA PRO A 113 -8.96 15.96 22.72
C PRO A 113 -8.29 15.03 23.76
N PRO A 114 -8.09 15.49 25.01
CA PRO A 114 -7.55 14.65 26.07
C PRO A 114 -8.34 13.34 26.21
N GLY A 115 -7.63 12.21 26.22
CA GLY A 115 -8.23 10.88 26.37
C GLY A 115 -8.69 10.20 25.07
N ILE A 116 -8.54 10.83 23.90
CA ILE A 116 -8.80 10.19 22.60
C ILE A 116 -7.50 9.62 22.02
N HIS A 117 -7.52 8.35 21.64
CA HIS A 117 -6.48 7.68 20.86
C HIS A 117 -7.04 7.31 19.48
N VAL A 118 -6.21 7.41 18.45
CA VAL A 118 -6.51 6.89 17.11
C VAL A 118 -5.54 5.74 16.86
N ASP A 119 -6.07 4.53 16.75
CA ASP A 119 -5.28 3.38 16.36
C ASP A 119 -4.76 3.56 14.93
N PRO A 120 -3.52 3.15 14.62
CA PRO A 120 -3.01 3.21 13.25
C PRO A 120 -3.93 2.43 12.30
N GLY A 121 -4.36 3.06 11.22
CA GLY A 121 -5.10 2.38 10.15
C GLY A 121 -4.20 1.36 9.43
N VAL A 122 -4.79 0.27 8.96
CA VAL A 122 -4.09 -0.66 8.05
C VAL A 122 -4.02 0.01 6.68
N THR A 123 -2.81 0.30 6.21
CA THR A 123 -2.54 0.84 4.86
C THR A 123 -2.14 -0.27 3.90
N GLY A 124 -2.01 0.07 2.62
CA GLY A 124 -1.42 -0.83 1.62
C GLY A 124 -2.42 -1.72 0.87
N VAL A 125 -1.84 -2.54 -0.02
CA VAL A 125 -2.52 -3.41 -0.98
C VAL A 125 -1.98 -4.83 -0.89
N THR A 126 -2.87 -5.81 -0.83
CA THR A 126 -2.50 -7.21 -0.97
C THR A 126 -2.55 -7.61 -2.43
N VAL A 127 -1.42 -8.02 -2.99
CA VAL A 127 -1.30 -8.48 -4.38
C VAL A 127 -1.37 -10.00 -4.42
N ASN A 128 -2.39 -10.52 -5.10
CA ASN A 128 -2.58 -11.95 -5.36
C ASN A 128 -2.16 -12.28 -6.80
N VAL A 129 -1.29 -13.28 -6.95
CA VAL A 129 -0.75 -13.68 -8.27
C VAL A 129 -1.22 -15.09 -8.61
N PHE A 130 -1.92 -15.22 -9.74
CA PHE A 130 -2.41 -16.52 -10.21
C PHE A 130 -1.56 -17.08 -11.36
N PRO A 131 -1.46 -18.41 -11.50
CA PRO A 131 -0.85 -19.02 -12.68
C PRO A 131 -1.53 -18.57 -13.97
N ALA A 132 -0.76 -18.36 -15.03
CA ALA A 132 -1.33 -18.21 -16.37
C ALA A 132 -2.03 -19.53 -16.76
N ARG A 133 -3.30 -19.46 -17.20
CA ARG A 133 -3.96 -20.64 -17.78
C ARG A 133 -3.27 -20.97 -19.10
N LYS A 134 -2.89 -22.24 -19.26
CA LYS A 134 -2.37 -22.79 -20.52
C LYS A 134 -3.45 -22.83 -21.58
#